data_AF-A0A8J7T4Q9-F1
#
_entry.id   AF-A0A8J7T4Q9-F1
#
_cell.length_a   1.000
_cell.length_b   1.000
_cell.length_c   1.000
_cell.angle_alpha   90.00
_cell.angle_beta   90.00
_cell.angle_gamma   90.00
#
_symmetry.space_group_name_H-M   'P 1'
#
loop_
_entity.id
_entity.type
_entity.pdbx_description
1 polymer ?
#
loop_
_entity_poly.entity_id
_entity_poly.type
_entity_poly.pdbx_seq_one_letter_code
_entity_poly.pdbx_strand_id
1 'polypeptide(L)' 'PDRAPLWSSVTVEADSATLADALSTAACHLDRSAQAGLLDRAPDLRAVTLVDDQGTITTLRRG' A
#
# COMPACT_ATOMS: atom_id res chain seq x y z
N PRO A 1 -7.47 -10.38 -16.62
CA PRO A 1 -6.06 -10.30 -17.04
C PRO A 1 -5.23 -9.90 -15.81
N ASP A 2 -4.16 -10.62 -15.50
CA ASP A 2 -3.31 -10.29 -14.37
C ASP A 2 -2.60 -8.97 -14.64
N ARG A 3 -2.93 -7.94 -13.87
CA ARG A 3 -2.29 -6.63 -13.97
C ARG A 3 -0.92 -6.75 -13.31
N ALA A 4 0.15 -6.38 -14.03
CA ALA A 4 1.48 -6.30 -13.45
C ALA A 4 1.47 -5.42 -12.18
N PRO A 5 2.27 -5.74 -11.15
CA PRO A 5 2.42 -4.87 -9.99
C PRO A 5 2.93 -3.50 -10.44
N LEU A 6 2.40 -2.43 -9.84
CA LEU A 6 2.79 -1.05 -10.12
C LEU A 6 4.03 -0.63 -9.33
N TRP A 7 4.35 -1.36 -8.26
CA TRP A 7 5.41 -1.06 -7.32
C TRP A 7 6.37 -2.24 -7.21
N SER A 8 7.66 -1.96 -7.11
CA SER A 8 8.71 -2.96 -6.86
C SER A 8 8.53 -3.59 -5.48
N SER A 9 8.14 -2.78 -4.50
CA SER A 9 7.74 -3.26 -3.17
C SER A 9 6.74 -2.31 -2.53
N VAL A 10 5.93 -2.88 -1.62
CA VAL A 10 5.02 -2.14 -0.77
C VAL A 10 5.21 -2.60 0.68
N THR A 11 5.32 -1.65 1.60
CA THR A 11 5.26 -1.90 3.04
C THR A 11 3.95 -1.37 3.59
N VAL A 12 3.21 -2.21 4.31
CA VAL A 12 1.92 -1.87 4.91
C VAL A 12 2.08 -1.83 6.43
N GLU A 13 1.74 -0.71 7.06
CA GLU A 13 1.71 -0.57 8.50
C GLU A 13 0.26 -0.53 8.99
N ALA A 14 -0.12 -1.52 9.81
CA ALA A 14 -1.46 -1.68 10.34
C ALA A 14 -1.43 -2.09 11.82
N ASP A 15 -2.59 -2.07 12.47
CA ASP A 15 -2.73 -2.46 13.89
C ASP A 15 -2.46 -3.96 14.14
N SER A 16 -2.49 -4.79 13.09
CA SER A 16 -2.13 -6.20 13.16
C SER A 16 -1.33 -6.65 11.95
N ALA A 17 -0.45 -7.64 12.15
CA ALA A 17 0.31 -8.29 11.08
C ALA A 17 -0.61 -8.99 10.07
N THR A 18 -1.72 -9.60 10.53
CA THR A 18 -2.70 -10.25 9.66
C THR A 18 -3.33 -9.26 8.68
N LEU A 19 -3.68 -8.06 9.13
CA LEU A 19 -4.24 -7.04 8.24
C LEU A 19 -3.19 -6.50 7.27
N ALA A 20 -1.97 -6.24 7.76
CA ALA A 20 -0.88 -5.78 6.91
C ALA A 20 -0.58 -6.79 5.79
N ASP A 21 -0.50 -8.07 6.12
CA ASP A 21 -0.24 -9.15 5.18
C ASP A 21 -1.38 -9.30 4.15
N ALA A 22 -2.63 -9.32 4.61
CA ALA A 22 -3.81 -9.42 3.75
C ALA A 22 -3.91 -8.28 2.72
N LEU A 23 -3.44 -7.08 3.06
CA LEU A 23 -3.46 -5.91 2.18
C LEU A 23 -2.23 -5.80 1.28
N SER A 24 -1.07 -6.34 1.69
CA SER A 24 0.22 -6.15 1.00
C SER A 24 0.19 -6.54 -0.48
N THR A 25 -0.41 -7.69 -0.79
CA THR A 25 -0.51 -8.19 -2.17
C THR A 25 -1.38 -7.28 -3.02
N ALA A 26 -2.57 -6.91 -2.54
CA ALA A 26 -3.47 -6.02 -3.27
C ALA A 26 -2.83 -4.65 -3.49
N ALA A 27 -2.14 -4.12 -2.47
CA ALA A 27 -1.48 -2.83 -2.50
C ALA A 27 -0.39 -2.75 -3.59
N CYS A 28 0.34 -3.83 -3.89
CA CYS A 28 1.30 -3.86 -5.01
C CYS A 28 0.67 -3.52 -6.37
N HIS A 29 -0.64 -3.71 -6.53
CA HIS A 29 -1.33 -3.40 -7.76
C HIS A 29 -2.07 -2.07 -7.74
N LEU A 30 -2.26 -1.41 -6.60
CA LEU A 30 -3.04 -0.17 -6.50
C LEU A 30 -2.22 1.07 -6.86
N ASP A 31 -2.77 1.99 -7.64
CA ASP A 31 -2.14 3.29 -7.88
C ASP A 31 -2.19 4.17 -6.62
N ARG A 32 -1.45 5.29 -6.65
CA ARG A 32 -1.32 6.20 -5.50
C ARG A 32 -2.67 6.76 -5.01
N SER A 33 -3.63 6.99 -5.91
CA SER A 33 -4.96 7.49 -5.54
C SER A 33 -5.77 6.41 -4.83
N ALA A 34 -5.72 5.18 -5.33
CA ALA A 34 -6.37 4.03 -4.70
C ALA A 34 -5.74 3.69 -3.34
N GLN A 35 -4.43 3.87 -3.17
CA GLN A 35 -3.74 3.71 -1.88
C GLN A 35 -4.23 4.75 -0.86
N ALA A 36 -4.38 6.02 -1.25
CA ALA A 36 -4.96 7.04 -0.38
C ALA A 36 -6.39 6.67 0.05
N GLY A 37 -7.23 6.24 -0.91
CA GLY A 37 -8.57 5.76 -0.60
C GLY A 37 -8.61 4.49 0.26
N LEU A 38 -7.53 3.69 0.31
CA LEU A 38 -7.39 2.57 1.23
C LEU A 38 -7.19 3.09 2.67
N LEU A 39 -6.30 4.06 2.87
CA LEU A 39 -6.03 4.71 4.16
C LEU A 39 -7.27 5.40 4.74
N ASP A 40 -8.10 5.99 3.89
CA ASP A 40 -9.34 6.64 4.31
C ASP A 40 -10.39 5.62 4.78
N ARG A 41 -10.48 4.46 4.11
CA ARG A 41 -11.53 3.45 4.36
C ARG A 41 -11.17 2.39 5.38
N ALA A 42 -9.88 2.13 5.61
CA ALA A 42 -9.42 1.11 6.55
C ALA A 42 -8.92 1.77 7.85
N PRO A 43 -9.73 1.79 8.93
CA PRO A 43 -9.37 2.48 10.16
C PRO A 43 -8.07 2.01 10.81
N ASP A 44 -7.80 0.72 10.66
CA ASP A 44 -6.70 0.03 11.29
C ASP A 44 -5.42 0.07 10.42
N LEU A 45 -5.47 0.76 9.27
CA LEU A 45 -4.33 1.02 8.40
C LEU A 45 -3.71 2.39 8.71
N ARG A 46 -2.42 2.40 9.04
CA ARG A 46 -1.70 3.60 9.50
C ARG A 46 -0.92 4.27 8.37
N ALA A 47 -0.21 3.47 7.60
CA ALA A 47 0.65 3.97 6.53
C ALA A 47 0.88 2.91 5.44
N VAL A 48 1.22 3.39 4.25
CA VAL A 48 1.70 2.57 3.14
C VAL A 48 2.94 3.23 2.56
N THR A 49 4.05 2.49 2.49
CA THR A 49 5.28 2.92 1.81
C THR A 49 5.42 2.18 0.49
N LEU A 50 5.61 2.94 -0.59
CA LEU A 50 5.67 2.49 -1.97
C LEU A 50 7.09 2.69 -2.50
N VAL A 51 7.62 1.69 -3.21
CA VAL A 51 8.89 1.79 -3.93
C VAL A 51 8.63 1.51 -5.41
N ASP A 52 8.98 2.43 -6.30
CA ASP A 52 8.85 2.23 -7.75
C ASP A 52 10.06 1.50 -8.36
N ASP A 53 10.09 1.37 -9.69
CA ASP A 53 11.17 0.69 -10.42
C ASP A 53 12.48 1.50 -10.49
N GLN A 54 12.41 2.81 -10.23
CA GLN A 54 13.57 3.70 -10.11
C GLN A 54 14.10 3.76 -8.67
N GLY A 55 13.44 3.09 -7.72
CA GLY A 55 13.77 3.14 -6.30
C GLY A 55 13.25 4.40 -5.59
N THR A 56 12.35 5.16 -6.20
CA THR A 56 11.68 6.30 -5.55
C THR A 56 10.79 5.79 -4.44
N ILE A 57 10.95 6.36 -3.25
CA ILE A 57 10.18 6.00 -2.06
C ILE A 57 9.10 7.06 -1.81
N THR A 58 7.85 6.62 -1.68
CA THR A 58 6.73 7.47 -1.27
C THR A 58 6.00 6.84 -0.09
N THR A 59 5.85 7.57 1.01
CA THR A 59 5.03 7.12 2.15
C THR A 59 3.74 7.93 2.20
N LEU A 60 2.61 7.23 2.19
CA LEU A 60 1.29 7.78 2.49
C LEU A 60 0.94 7.44 3.93
N ARG A 61 0.44 8.42 4.67
CA ARG A 61 -0.01 8.24 6.06
C ARG A 61 -1.45 8.66 6.18
N ARG A 62 -2.16 7.99 7.08
CA ARG A 62 -3.46 8.43 7.55
C ARG A 62 -3.29 9.78 8.26
N GLY A 63 -4.19 10.72 7.94
CA GLY A 63 -4.28 12.04 8.58
C GLY A 63 -4.88 11.98 9.98
#